data_AF-A0A6A6DNT5-F1
#
_entry.id   AF-A0A6A6DNT5-F1
#
_cell.length_a   1.000
_cell.length_b   1.000
_cell.length_c   1.000
_cell.angle_alpha   90.00
_cell.angle_beta   90.00
_cell.angle_gamma   90.00
#
_symmetry.space_group_name_H-M   'P 1'
#
loop_
_entity.id
_entity.type
_entity.pdbx_description
1 polymer ?
#
loop_
_entity_poly.entity_id
_entity_poly.type
_entity_poly.pdbx_seq_one_letter_code
_entity_poly.pdbx_strand_id
1 'polypeptide(L)'
;MKQFDKDGLGLINSTKSLWTILRNAVQDPQAGPVITVLDALDECAESEFEDLMQNVENQFRSNQSGYGKLKYLLTSRPYEQIVSKFRGLLDAFPRICIPGEEELEIISQEVNHVIKY
;
A
#
# COMPACT_ATOMS: atom_id res chain seq x y z
N MET A 1 -2.27 26.26 2.38
CA MET A 1 -1.48 24.99 2.47
C MET A 1 -0.75 24.92 1.15
N LYS A 2 0.60 24.94 1.11
CA LYS A 2 1.36 25.23 -0.13
C LYS A 2 0.86 24.51 -1.39
N GLN A 3 0.47 23.24 -1.25
CA GLN A 3 -0.02 22.44 -2.35
C GLN A 3 -1.44 22.84 -2.81
N PHE A 4 -2.35 23.15 -1.88
CA PHE A 4 -3.67 23.71 -2.19
C PHE A 4 -3.58 25.10 -2.82
N ASP A 5 -2.63 25.92 -2.37
CA ASP A 5 -2.43 27.27 -2.93
C ASP A 5 -1.96 27.20 -4.39
N LYS A 6 -1.31 26.10 -4.78
CA LYS A 6 -0.87 25.82 -6.16
C LYS A 6 -1.96 25.16 -7.01
N ASP A 7 -2.61 24.12 -6.50
CA ASP A 7 -3.46 23.22 -7.29
C ASP A 7 -4.97 23.51 -7.12
N GLY A 8 -5.35 24.31 -6.12
CA GLY A 8 -6.72 24.72 -5.83
C GLY A 8 -7.67 23.53 -5.70
N LEU A 9 -8.84 23.63 -6.33
CA LEU A 9 -9.83 22.53 -6.38
C LEU A 9 -9.32 21.31 -7.17
N GLY A 10 -8.32 21.48 -8.04
CA GLY A 10 -7.70 20.38 -8.79
C GLY A 10 -6.76 19.52 -7.95
N LEU A 11 -6.48 19.90 -6.69
CA LEU A 11 -5.59 19.17 -5.80
C LEU A 11 -5.96 17.68 -5.67
N ILE A 12 -7.26 17.39 -5.55
CA ILE A 12 -7.77 16.01 -5.39
C ILE A 12 -7.53 15.14 -6.62
N ASN A 13 -7.27 15.74 -7.78
CA ASN A 13 -7.00 15.04 -9.04
C ASN A 13 -5.50 14.88 -9.31
N SER A 14 -4.63 15.37 -8.41
CA SER A 14 -3.19 15.34 -8.58
C SER A 14 -2.56 14.37 -7.59
N THR A 15 -2.40 13.12 -8.01
CA THR A 15 -1.72 12.05 -7.24
C THR A 15 -0.38 12.53 -6.68
N LYS A 16 0.44 13.18 -7.52
CA LYS A 16 1.74 13.74 -7.12
C LYS A 16 1.63 14.75 -5.97
N SER A 17 0.63 15.63 -6.03
CA SER A 17 0.39 16.65 -5.02
C SER A 17 -0.07 16.03 -3.70
N LEU A 18 -0.96 15.03 -3.77
CA LEU A 18 -1.42 14.29 -2.60
C LEU A 18 -0.28 13.51 -1.92
N TRP A 19 0.59 12.84 -2.67
CA TRP A 19 1.79 12.19 -2.11
C TRP A 19 2.78 13.18 -1.50
N THR A 20 2.89 14.38 -2.06
CA THR A 20 3.71 15.45 -1.47
C THR A 20 3.15 15.90 -0.13
N ILE A 21 1.82 16.03 -0.02
CA ILE A 21 1.15 16.33 1.26
C ILE A 21 1.41 15.23 2.27
N LEU A 22 1.17 13.97 1.91
CA LEU A 22 1.40 12.82 2.80
C LEU A 22 2.85 12.80 3.30
N ARG A 23 3.82 12.98 2.40
CA ARG A 23 5.25 13.03 2.74
C ARG A 23 5.58 14.12 3.75
N ASN A 24 5.04 15.32 3.55
CA ASN A 24 5.27 16.42 4.49
C ASN A 24 4.61 16.14 5.85
N ALA A 25 3.41 15.56 5.86
CA ALA A 25 2.68 15.23 7.07
C ALA A 25 3.43 14.19 7.93
N VAL A 26 3.96 13.13 7.32
CA VAL A 26 4.70 12.09 8.06
C VAL A 26 6.09 12.53 8.54
N GLN A 27 6.62 13.62 7.97
CA GLN A 27 7.89 14.23 8.39
C GLN A 27 7.71 15.24 9.53
N ASP A 28 6.47 15.64 9.84
CA ASP A 28 6.20 16.55 10.95
C ASP A 28 6.65 15.92 12.29
N PRO A 29 7.54 16.59 13.05
CA PRO A 29 7.93 16.10 14.37
C PRO A 29 6.75 15.80 15.31
N GLN A 30 5.65 16.56 15.19
CA GLN A 30 4.44 16.42 16.01
C GLN A 30 3.58 15.21 15.63
N ALA A 31 3.71 14.69 14.40
CA ALA A 31 2.96 13.51 13.97
C ALA A 31 3.42 12.23 14.68
N GLY A 32 4.66 12.21 15.22
CA GLY A 32 5.23 11.02 15.82
C GLY A 32 5.42 9.87 14.81
N PRO A 33 5.51 8.62 15.27
CA PRO A 33 5.52 7.44 14.39
C PRO A 33 4.17 7.25 13.70
N VAL A 34 4.18 6.97 12.40
CA VAL A 34 3.00 6.74 11.56
C VAL A 34 3.08 5.34 10.95
N ILE A 35 1.99 4.60 11.02
CA ILE A 35 1.85 3.30 10.36
C ILE A 35 0.73 3.42 9.33
N THR A 36 1.05 3.20 8.07
CA THR A 36 0.07 3.11 6.98
C THR A 36 -0.22 1.64 6.71
N VAL A 37 -1.50 1.26 6.83
CA VAL A 37 -1.97 -0.08 6.50
C VAL A 37 -2.72 -0.01 5.17
N LEU A 38 -2.27 -0.79 4.20
CA LEU A 38 -2.96 -0.97 2.92
C LEU A 38 -3.46 -2.42 2.86
N ASP A 39 -4.78 -2.56 2.92
CA ASP A 39 -5.45 -3.86 2.97
C ASP A 39 -5.96 -4.31 1.59
N ALA A 40 -5.98 -5.62 1.36
CA ALA A 40 -6.55 -6.26 0.17
C ALA A 40 -6.04 -5.68 -1.16
N LEU A 41 -4.72 -5.53 -1.28
CA LEU A 41 -4.09 -4.98 -2.49
C LEU A 41 -4.39 -5.78 -3.76
N ASP A 42 -4.80 -7.05 -3.63
CA ASP A 42 -5.26 -7.89 -4.73
C ASP A 42 -6.56 -7.45 -5.39
N GLU A 43 -7.34 -6.58 -4.75
CA GLU A 43 -8.59 -6.04 -5.28
C GLU A 43 -8.38 -4.71 -6.04
N CYS A 44 -7.15 -4.18 -6.08
CA CYS A 44 -6.84 -2.98 -6.85
C CYS A 44 -6.80 -3.26 -8.35
N ALA A 45 -7.23 -2.29 -9.16
CA ALA A 45 -7.00 -2.35 -10.60
C ALA A 45 -5.49 -2.38 -10.89
N GLU A 46 -5.10 -3.16 -11.89
CA GLU A 46 -3.69 -3.46 -12.17
C GLU A 46 -2.83 -2.19 -12.37
N SER A 47 -3.33 -1.20 -13.11
CA SER A 47 -2.64 0.06 -13.37
C SER A 47 -2.54 0.95 -12.11
N GLU A 48 -3.58 0.96 -11.28
CA GLU A 48 -3.59 1.75 -10.05
C GLU A 48 -2.66 1.14 -9.00
N PHE A 49 -2.56 -0.19 -8.97
CA PHE A 49 -1.66 -0.93 -8.11
C PHE A 49 -0.19 -0.61 -8.41
N GLU A 50 0.21 -0.58 -9.68
CA GLU A 50 1.58 -0.23 -10.08
C GLU A 50 1.96 1.19 -9.63
N ASP A 51 1.10 2.16 -9.91
CA ASP A 51 1.30 3.56 -9.50
C ASP A 51 1.39 3.69 -7.97
N LEU A 52 0.52 3.00 -7.23
CA LEU A 52 0.53 2.97 -5.76
C LEU A 52 1.85 2.43 -5.22
N MET A 53 2.30 1.27 -5.71
CA MET A 53 3.54 0.63 -5.27
C MET A 53 4.77 1.47 -5.59
N GLN A 54 4.84 2.08 -6.78
CA GLN A 54 5.94 2.96 -7.14
C GLN A 54 6.05 4.16 -6.19
N ASN A 55 4.91 4.76 -5.80
CA ASN A 55 4.92 5.87 -4.87
C ASN A 55 5.32 5.46 -3.44
N VAL A 56 4.86 4.30 -2.96
CA VAL A 56 5.27 3.72 -1.68
C VAL A 56 6.78 3.47 -1.66
N GLU A 57 7.32 2.86 -2.71
CA GLU A 57 8.75 2.61 -2.84
C GLU A 57 9.56 3.91 -2.85
N ASN A 58 9.14 4.89 -3.65
CA ASN A 58 9.78 6.20 -3.71
C ASN A 58 9.77 6.91 -2.35
N GLN A 59 8.67 6.83 -1.61
CA GLN A 59 8.57 7.41 -0.27
C GLN A 59 9.53 6.71 0.70
N PHE A 60 9.57 5.38 0.69
CA PHE A 60 10.48 4.59 1.52
C PHE A 60 11.96 4.91 1.22
N ARG A 61 12.36 4.90 -0.05
CA ARG A 61 13.74 5.22 -0.48
C ARG A 61 14.14 6.65 -0.12
N SER A 62 13.22 7.61 -0.22
CA SER A 62 13.52 9.02 0.08
C SER A 62 13.70 9.34 1.57
N ASN A 63 13.27 8.44 2.46
CA ASN A 63 13.35 8.62 3.91
C ASN A 63 14.70 8.18 4.53
N GLN A 64 15.71 7.85 3.71
CA GLN A 64 17.02 7.40 4.19
C GLN A 64 17.79 8.42 5.04
N SER A 65 17.41 9.70 5.03
CA SER A 65 18.09 10.77 5.77
C SER A 65 17.38 11.25 7.04
N GLY A 66 16.20 10.71 7.38
CA GLY A 66 15.41 11.23 8.51
C GLY A 66 14.50 10.19 9.13
N TYR A 67 14.93 9.67 10.29
CA TYR A 67 14.18 8.92 11.31
C TYR A 67 12.97 8.12 10.82
N GLY A 68 13.11 6.79 10.80
CA GLY A 68 12.10 5.77 10.42
C GLY A 68 10.78 5.79 11.21
N LYS A 69 10.05 6.89 11.10
CA LYS A 69 8.74 7.12 11.72
C LYS A 69 7.62 6.52 10.88
N LEU A 70 7.75 6.49 9.55
CA LEU A 70 6.76 5.89 8.67
C LEU A 70 7.03 4.41 8.44
N LYS A 71 6.03 3.58 8.72
CA LYS A 71 6.01 2.15 8.41
C LYS A 71 4.84 1.84 7.49
N TYR A 72 5.04 0.88 6.60
CA TYR A 72 3.99 0.31 5.76
C TYR A 72 3.70 -1.12 6.18
N LEU A 73 2.42 -1.45 6.29
CA LEU A 73 1.92 -2.81 6.38
C LEU A 73 1.00 -3.03 5.18
N LEU A 74 1.35 -4.01 4.35
CA LEU A 74 0.65 -4.32 3.12
C LEU A 74 0.08 -5.74 3.24
N THR A 75 -1.20 -5.92 2.92
CA THR A 75 -1.82 -7.23 2.83
C THR A 75 -2.31 -7.47 1.40
N SER A 76 -2.20 -8.72 0.95
CA SER A 76 -2.61 -9.15 -0.37
C SER A 76 -2.69 -10.67 -0.40
N ARG A 77 -3.55 -11.22 -1.25
CA ARG A 77 -3.37 -12.60 -1.72
C ARG A 77 -2.07 -12.71 -2.52
N PRO A 78 -1.34 -13.84 -2.43
CA PRO A 78 -0.04 -14.02 -3.08
C PRO A 78 -0.14 -14.37 -4.57
N TYR A 79 -1.08 -13.76 -5.31
CA TYR A 79 -1.17 -13.98 -6.75
C TYR A 79 0.10 -13.51 -7.47
N GLU A 80 0.56 -14.28 -8.44
CA GLU A 80 1.81 -14.01 -9.16
C GLU A 80 1.83 -12.62 -9.81
N GLN A 81 0.68 -12.19 -10.38
CA GLN A 81 0.52 -10.88 -11.00
C GLN A 81 0.78 -9.74 -10.01
N ILE A 82 0.44 -9.96 -8.75
CA ILE A 82 0.67 -9.02 -7.67
C ILE A 82 2.15 -9.15 -7.33
N VAL A 83 2.59 -10.30 -6.81
CA VAL A 83 3.95 -10.58 -6.31
C VAL A 83 5.08 -10.15 -7.27
N SER A 84 4.90 -10.34 -8.58
CA SER A 84 5.89 -9.97 -9.59
C SER A 84 6.12 -8.46 -9.69
N LYS A 85 5.08 -7.63 -9.54
CA LYS A 85 5.13 -6.17 -9.72
C LYS A 85 5.85 -5.43 -8.59
N PHE A 86 5.98 -6.03 -7.41
CA PHE A 86 6.65 -5.43 -6.25
C PHE A 86 7.82 -6.26 -5.75
N ARG A 87 8.44 -7.05 -6.63
CA ARG A 87 9.62 -7.86 -6.29
C ARG A 87 10.74 -7.01 -5.67
N GLY A 88 10.96 -5.78 -6.17
CA GLY A 88 11.93 -4.85 -5.59
C GLY A 88 11.60 -4.41 -4.15
N LEU A 89 10.31 -4.34 -3.79
CA LEU A 89 9.86 -4.11 -2.41
C LEU A 89 9.95 -5.40 -1.59
N LEU A 90 9.62 -6.57 -2.15
CA LEU A 90 9.77 -7.86 -1.44
C LEU A 90 11.20 -8.12 -1.00
N ASP A 91 12.19 -7.68 -1.78
CA ASP A 91 13.60 -7.79 -1.41
C ASP A 91 13.99 -6.80 -0.29
N ALA A 92 13.25 -5.69 -0.15
CA ALA A 92 13.51 -4.65 0.84
C ALA A 92 12.72 -4.82 2.15
N PHE A 93 11.61 -5.57 2.13
CA PHE A 93 10.68 -5.70 3.25
C PHE A 93 10.59 -7.16 3.75
N PRO A 94 10.45 -7.39 5.07
CA PRO A 94 10.13 -8.71 5.58
C PRO A 94 8.74 -9.14 5.08
N ARG A 95 8.65 -10.35 4.52
CA ARG A 95 7.39 -10.96 4.09
C ARG A 95 6.92 -11.98 5.12
N ILE A 96 5.63 -11.92 5.44
CA ILE A 96 4.93 -12.99 6.14
C ILE A 96 3.98 -13.63 5.13
N CYS A 97 4.07 -14.95 4.97
CA CYS A 97 3.11 -15.72 4.18
C CYS A 97 2.28 -16.54 5.18
N ILE A 98 0.99 -16.26 5.25
CA ILE A 98 0.05 -17.07 6.04
C ILE A 98 -0.43 -18.20 5.11
N PRO A 99 -0.09 -19.46 5.39
CA PRO A 99 -0.61 -20.58 4.60
C PRO A 99 -2.13 -20.66 4.78
N GLY A 100 -2.84 -20.88 3.69
CA GLY A 100 -4.30 -20.95 3.66
C GLY A 100 -4.84 -21.42 2.31
N GLU A 101 -4.10 -21.14 1.23
CA GLU A 101 -4.43 -21.59 -0.12
C GLU A 101 -4.36 -23.12 -0.29
N GLU A 102 -3.70 -23.83 0.62
CA GLU A 102 -3.59 -25.30 0.58
C GLU A 102 -4.90 -25.99 1.01
N GLU A 103 -5.82 -25.27 1.65
CA GLU A 103 -7.09 -25.78 2.17
C GLU A 103 -8.27 -25.48 1.21
N LEU A 104 -8.05 -25.58 -0.10
CA LEU A 104 -9.04 -25.24 -1.14
C LEU A 104 -10.41 -25.91 -0.94
N GLU A 105 -10.41 -27.15 -0.46
CA GLU A 105 -11.64 -27.92 -0.21
C GLU A 105 -12.46 -27.33 0.94
N ILE A 106 -11.80 -26.89 2.01
CA ILE A 106 -12.43 -26.27 3.17
C ILE A 106 -12.95 -24.88 2.78
N ILE A 107 -12.13 -24.08 2.09
CA ILE A 107 -12.52 -22.75 1.58
C ILE A 107 -13.75 -22.87 0.67
N SER A 108 -13.74 -23.83 -0.25
CA SER A 108 -14.88 -24.07 -1.15
C SER A 108 -16.15 -24.47 -0.38
N GLN A 109 -16.03 -25.30 0.65
CA GLN A 109 -17.16 -25.68 1.50
C GLN A 109 -17.72 -24.46 2.26
N GLU A 110 -16.87 -23.61 2.83
CA GLU A 110 -17.28 -22.39 3.53
C GLU A 110 -17.98 -21.39 2.60
N VAL A 111 -17.41 -21.14 1.42
CA VAL A 111 -18.03 -20.27 0.40
C VAL A 111 -19.38 -20.81 -0.03
N ASN A 112 -19.50 -22.12 -0.25
CA ASN A 112 -20.77 -22.76 -0.59
C ASN A 112 -21.80 -22.68 0.54
N HIS A 113 -21.39 -22.57 1.80
CA HIS A 113 -22.31 -22.31 2.90
C HIS A 113 -22.89 -20.88 2.83
N VAL A 114 -22.10 -19.89 2.41
CA VAL A 114 -22.57 -18.51 2.23
C VAL A 114 -23.49 -18.38 1.01
N ILE A 115 -23.16 -19.01 -0.13
CA ILE A 115 -23.95 -18.93 -1.38
C ILE A 115 -25.33 -19.59 -1.25
N LYS A 116 -25.49 -20.57 -0.35
CA LYS A 116 -26.77 -21.27 -0.12
C LYS A 116 -27.81 -20.44 0.65
N TYR A 117 -27.44 -19.26 1.17
CA TYR A 117 -28.34 -18.29 1.81
C TYR A 117 -28.48 -17.04 0.95
#